data_AF-A0A7V4H0Q3-F1
#
_entry.id   AF-A0A7V4H0Q3-F1
#
_cell.length_a   1.000
_cell.length_b   1.000
_cell.length_c   1.000
_cell.angle_alpha   90.00
_cell.angle_beta   90.00
_cell.angle_gamma   90.00
#
_symmetry.space_group_name_H-M   'P 1'
#
loop_
_entity.id
_entity.type
_entity.pdbx_description
1 polymer ?
#
loop_
_entity_poly.entity_id
_entity_poly.type
_entity_poly.pdbx_seq_one_letter_code
_entity_poly.pdbx_strand_id
1 'polypeptide(L)'
;MLTINHGGNLFAICRERGWDWREALDLSASINPLGPPPGVRPAVERALDLIMHYPAQMPGELETRLARLWRVQPEMVMAGGGATDLLHFIARAGWNGPTALVTPVWSEFHRAFPHALRLRLDEPARWPQRGSRGSAPARPEGPLVQLVADERTGRPRSTAGPGP
;
A
#
# COMPACT_ATOMS: atom_id res chain seq x y z
N MET A 1 5.35 -8.25 -23.24
CA MET A 1 4.47 -7.54 -22.28
C MET A 1 4.27 -8.48 -21.09
N LEU A 2 4.51 -8.06 -19.84
CA LEU A 2 4.23 -8.90 -18.67
C LEU A 2 2.71 -8.96 -18.48
N THR A 3 2.11 -10.13 -18.70
CA THR A 3 0.69 -10.35 -18.37
C THR A 3 0.59 -10.47 -16.86
N ILE A 4 -0.07 -9.52 -16.21
CA ILE A 4 -0.33 -9.58 -14.78
C ILE A 4 -1.65 -10.31 -14.59
N ASN A 5 -1.55 -11.50 -14.02
CA ASN A 5 -2.71 -12.22 -13.52
C ASN A 5 -2.81 -11.98 -12.01
N HIS A 6 -3.94 -11.48 -11.54
CA HIS A 6 -4.26 -11.40 -10.12
C HIS A 6 -5.29 -12.47 -9.80
N GLY A 7 -5.26 -13.03 -8.58
CA GLY A 7 -6.34 -13.88 -8.10
C GLY A 7 -7.62 -13.08 -7.83
N GLY A 8 -8.68 -13.76 -7.43
CA GLY A 8 -9.97 -13.16 -7.06
C GLY A 8 -10.96 -13.01 -8.21
N ASN A 9 -10.70 -13.62 -9.37
CA ASN A 9 -11.60 -13.52 -10.54
C ASN A 9 -12.69 -14.61 -10.54
N LEU A 10 -13.27 -14.88 -9.37
CA LEU A 10 -14.27 -15.92 -9.13
C LEU A 10 -15.40 -15.89 -10.17
N PHE A 11 -16.01 -14.72 -10.38
CA PHE A 11 -17.18 -14.60 -11.25
C PHE A 11 -16.87 -14.87 -12.72
N ALA A 12 -15.73 -14.41 -13.26
CA ALA A 12 -15.38 -14.68 -14.64
C ALA A 12 -15.05 -16.16 -14.85
N ILE A 13 -14.29 -16.76 -13.92
CA ILE A 13 -13.95 -18.18 -13.96
C ILE A 13 -15.21 -19.05 -13.90
N CYS A 14 -16.13 -18.75 -12.98
CA CYS A 14 -17.40 -19.48 -12.87
C CYS A 14 -18.25 -19.33 -14.14
N ARG A 15 -18.34 -18.12 -14.71
CA ARG A 15 -19.06 -17.87 -15.96
C ARG A 15 -18.47 -18.66 -17.14
N GLU A 16 -17.15 -18.66 -17.29
CA GLU A 16 -16.45 -19.39 -18.37
C GLU A 16 -16.63 -20.90 -18.25
N ARG A 17 -16.73 -21.41 -17.02
CA ARG A 17 -16.87 -22.85 -16.73
C ARG A 17 -18.31 -23.33 -16.58
N GLY A 18 -19.28 -22.42 -16.61
CA GLY A 18 -20.68 -22.74 -16.33
C GLY A 18 -20.93 -23.19 -14.88
N TRP A 19 -20.09 -22.76 -13.94
CA TRP A 19 -20.23 -23.08 -12.51
C TRP A 19 -21.11 -22.07 -11.80
N ASP A 20 -21.83 -22.52 -10.78
CA ASP A 20 -22.42 -21.62 -9.80
C ASP A 20 -21.32 -21.07 -8.89
N TRP A 21 -21.16 -19.75 -8.83
CA TRP A 21 -20.16 -19.11 -7.99
C TRP A 21 -20.38 -19.38 -6.49
N ARG A 22 -21.61 -19.69 -6.09
CA ARG A 22 -21.98 -20.03 -4.71
C ARG A 22 -21.43 -21.37 -4.25
N GLU A 23 -21.10 -22.25 -5.21
CA GLU A 23 -20.53 -23.57 -4.95
C GLU A 23 -18.99 -23.58 -5.07
N ALA A 24 -18.40 -22.44 -5.40
CA ALA A 24 -16.96 -22.31 -5.60
C ALA A 24 -16.27 -21.71 -4.37
N LEU A 25 -15.20 -22.38 -3.93
CA LEU A 25 -14.30 -21.89 -2.91
C LEU A 25 -13.13 -21.13 -3.56
N ASP A 26 -13.12 -19.81 -3.44
CA ASP A 26 -12.03 -18.97 -3.96
C ASP A 26 -10.87 -18.87 -2.94
N LEU A 27 -9.78 -19.57 -3.22
CA LEU A 27 -8.52 -19.49 -2.47
C LEU A 27 -7.45 -18.65 -3.18
N SER A 28 -7.81 -17.97 -4.28
CA SER A 28 -6.87 -17.18 -5.08
C SER A 28 -6.74 -15.73 -4.58
N ALA A 29 -7.67 -15.26 -3.75
CA ALA A 29 -7.61 -13.96 -3.10
C ALA A 29 -7.52 -14.10 -1.57
N SER A 30 -6.64 -13.31 -0.96
CA SER A 30 -6.47 -13.26 0.50
C SER A 30 -7.55 -12.39 1.16
N ILE A 31 -8.79 -12.89 1.22
CA ILE A 31 -9.93 -12.23 1.86
C ILE A 31 -10.23 -12.87 3.22
N ASN A 32 -10.68 -12.08 4.19
CA ASN A 32 -11.10 -12.60 5.49
C ASN A 32 -12.33 -13.53 5.33
N PRO A 33 -12.22 -14.84 5.67
CA PRO A 33 -13.32 -15.78 5.50
C PRO A 33 -14.49 -15.54 6.46
N LEU A 34 -14.29 -14.77 7.53
CA LEU A 34 -15.35 -14.39 8.47
C LEU A 34 -16.27 -13.29 7.92
N GLY A 35 -15.95 -12.73 6.75
CA GLY A 35 -16.68 -11.63 6.16
C GLY A 35 -16.42 -10.29 6.85
N PRO A 36 -17.23 -9.26 6.55
CA PRO A 36 -17.06 -7.94 7.13
C PRO A 36 -17.42 -7.92 8.62
N PRO A 37 -16.76 -7.09 9.45
CA PRO A 37 -17.14 -6.89 10.85
C PRO A 37 -18.62 -6.49 11.00
N PRO A 38 -19.31 -6.88 12.10
CA PRO A 38 -20.75 -6.66 12.27
C PRO A 38 -21.22 -5.21 12.10
N GLY A 39 -20.37 -4.23 12.45
CA GLY A 39 -20.68 -2.81 12.32
C GLY A 39 -20.62 -2.25 10.89
N VAL A 40 -20.00 -2.96 9.94
CA VAL A 40 -19.78 -2.45 8.58
C VAL A 40 -21.09 -2.36 7.81
N ARG A 41 -21.92 -3.42 7.83
CA ARG A 41 -23.19 -3.43 7.08
C ARG A 41 -24.13 -2.28 7.51
N PRO A 42 -24.45 -2.09 8.81
CA PRO A 42 -25.27 -0.97 9.25
C PRO A 42 -24.63 0.41 9.00
N ALA A 43 -23.29 0.51 8.99
CA ALA A 43 -22.62 1.76 8.65
C ALA A 43 -22.79 2.11 7.16
N VAL A 44 -22.66 1.12 6.27
CA VAL A 44 -22.89 1.28 4.84
C VAL A 44 -24.36 1.66 4.59
N GLU A 45 -25.30 0.92 5.18
CA GLU A 45 -26.74 1.18 5.01
C GLU A 45 -27.12 2.61 5.42
N ARG A 46 -26.58 3.12 6.55
CA ARG A 46 -26.80 4.51 6.99
C ARG A 46 -26.14 5.55 6.08
N ALA A 47 -25.10 5.18 5.35
CA ALA A 47 -24.37 6.07 4.46
C ALA A 47 -24.88 6.03 3.00
N LEU A 48 -25.81 5.13 2.66
CA LEU A 48 -26.29 4.96 1.28
C LEU A 48 -26.86 6.25 0.69
N ASP A 49 -27.63 7.00 1.48
CA ASP A 49 -28.21 8.27 1.02
C ASP A 49 -27.16 9.34 0.72
N LEU A 50 -25.93 9.20 1.25
CA LEU A 50 -24.84 10.14 1.01
C LEU A 50 -24.17 9.95 -0.36
N ILE A 51 -24.44 8.85 -1.07
CA ILE A 51 -23.79 8.54 -2.36
C ILE A 51 -24.10 9.57 -3.45
N MET A 52 -25.21 10.30 -3.31
CA MET A 52 -25.59 11.38 -4.24
C MET A 52 -24.73 12.64 -4.07
N HIS A 53 -23.92 12.71 -3.01
CA HIS A 53 -23.04 13.82 -2.72
C HIS A 53 -21.58 13.46 -3.02
N TYR A 54 -20.84 14.44 -3.55
CA TYR A 54 -19.40 14.28 -3.71
C TYR A 54 -18.73 14.18 -2.31
N PRO A 55 -17.72 13.32 -2.12
CA PRO A 55 -17.02 13.20 -0.84
C PRO A 55 -16.42 14.52 -0.34
N ALA A 56 -16.28 14.67 0.96
CA ALA A 56 -15.67 15.86 1.57
C ALA A 56 -14.21 16.06 1.08
N GLN A 57 -13.79 17.32 0.92
CA GLN A 57 -12.52 17.72 0.28
C GLN A 57 -11.31 17.85 1.25
N MET A 58 -11.50 17.62 2.54
CA MET A 58 -10.47 17.78 3.59
C MET A 58 -10.07 16.41 4.17
N PRO A 59 -8.91 16.28 4.85
CA PRO A 59 -8.55 15.04 5.55
C PRO A 59 -9.72 14.58 6.40
N GLY A 60 -10.23 13.39 6.06
CA GLY A 60 -11.48 12.92 6.58
C GLY A 60 -11.39 12.55 8.06
N GLU A 61 -12.58 12.31 8.61
CA GLU A 61 -12.73 11.68 9.93
C GLU A 61 -11.96 10.34 10.01
N LEU A 62 -11.82 9.64 8.88
CA LEU A 62 -11.08 8.39 8.78
C LEU A 62 -9.59 8.56 9.10
N GLU A 63 -8.90 9.49 8.44
CA GLU A 63 -7.48 9.77 8.63
C GLU A 63 -7.20 10.18 10.07
N THR A 64 -8.04 11.05 10.64
CA THR A 64 -7.93 11.47 12.04
C THR A 64 -8.06 10.30 13.02
N ARG A 65 -9.04 9.41 12.80
CA ARG A 65 -9.26 8.22 13.64
C ARG A 65 -8.09 7.23 13.52
N LEU A 66 -7.60 7.00 12.31
CA LEU A 66 -6.45 6.12 12.05
C LEU A 66 -5.16 6.68 12.66
N ALA A 67 -4.92 7.98 12.53
CA ALA A 67 -3.77 8.66 13.11
C ALA A 67 -3.74 8.49 14.64
N ARG A 68 -4.89 8.69 15.30
CA ARG A 68 -5.04 8.43 16.74
C ARG A 68 -4.81 6.97 17.11
N LEU A 69 -5.36 6.03 16.34
CA LEU A 69 -5.21 4.60 16.57
C LEU A 69 -3.74 4.15 16.47
N TRP A 70 -3.05 4.61 15.43
CA TRP A 70 -1.64 4.27 15.17
C TRP A 70 -0.63 5.15 15.90
N ARG A 71 -1.10 6.17 16.62
CA ARG A 71 -0.28 7.13 17.37
C ARG A 71 0.72 7.88 16.48
N VAL A 72 0.24 8.34 15.33
CA VAL A 72 0.99 9.16 14.37
C VAL A 72 0.29 10.51 14.17
N GLN A 73 0.99 11.47 13.57
CA GLN A 73 0.37 12.76 13.20
C GLN A 73 -0.60 12.55 12.02
N PRO A 74 -1.73 13.29 11.95
CA PRO A 74 -2.71 13.16 10.87
C PRO A 74 -2.10 13.30 9.46
N GLU A 75 -1.08 14.14 9.31
CA GLU A 75 -0.38 14.40 8.05
C GLU A 75 0.42 13.19 7.54
N MET A 76 0.62 12.18 8.39
CA MET A 76 1.24 10.89 8.03
C MET A 76 0.23 9.84 7.55
N VAL A 77 -1.07 10.18 7.49
CA VAL A 77 -2.13 9.26 7.08
C VAL A 77 -2.84 9.80 5.84
N MET A 78 -3.02 8.92 4.86
CA MET A 78 -3.74 9.22 3.62
C MET A 78 -4.70 8.08 3.30
N ALA A 79 -5.98 8.39 3.14
CA ALA A 79 -6.94 7.46 2.56
C ALA A 79 -6.83 7.47 1.03
N GLY A 80 -7.03 6.32 0.40
CA GLY A 80 -7.05 6.18 -1.06
C GLY A 80 -8.01 5.07 -1.48
N GLY A 81 -8.20 4.89 -2.79
CA GLY A 81 -9.12 3.88 -3.35
C GLY A 81 -8.66 2.42 -3.18
N GLY A 82 -7.68 2.18 -2.33
CA GLY A 82 -7.02 0.89 -2.10
C GLY A 82 -5.49 1.00 -2.14
N ALA A 83 -4.81 -0.07 -1.73
CA ALA A 83 -3.34 -0.10 -1.67
C ALA A 83 -2.69 0.09 -3.05
N THR A 84 -3.31 -0.42 -4.12
CA THR A 84 -2.83 -0.21 -5.50
C THR A 84 -2.76 1.27 -5.86
N ASP A 85 -3.82 2.02 -5.57
CA ASP A 85 -3.91 3.44 -5.90
C ASP A 85 -2.85 4.25 -5.13
N LEU A 86 -2.73 4.01 -3.82
CA LEU A 86 -1.71 4.65 -2.99
C LEU A 86 -0.27 4.32 -3.42
N LEU A 87 0.01 3.06 -3.78
CA LEU A 87 1.32 2.65 -4.29
C LEU A 87 1.68 3.44 -5.55
N HIS A 88 0.74 3.51 -6.49
CA HIS A 88 0.90 4.21 -7.76
C HIS A 88 0.98 5.73 -7.58
N PHE A 89 0.23 6.29 -6.62
CA PHE A 89 0.33 7.69 -6.24
C PHE A 89 1.74 8.01 -5.72
N ILE A 90 2.26 7.25 -4.75
CA ILE A 90 3.61 7.46 -4.20
C ILE A 90 4.68 7.35 -5.28
N ALA A 91 4.58 6.33 -6.14
CA ALA A 91 5.54 6.10 -7.21
C ALA A 91 5.59 7.26 -8.23
N ARG A 92 4.46 7.94 -8.49
CA ARG A 92 4.39 9.06 -9.45
C ARG A 92 4.63 10.43 -8.81
N ALA A 93 4.15 10.64 -7.60
CA ALA A 93 4.08 11.97 -6.98
C ALA A 93 5.34 12.33 -6.20
N GLY A 94 6.03 11.34 -5.61
CA GLY A 94 7.05 11.63 -4.58
C GLY A 94 8.38 10.90 -4.70
N TRP A 95 8.50 9.87 -5.55
CA TRP A 95 9.69 9.03 -5.57
C TRP A 95 10.56 9.21 -6.83
N ASN A 96 11.71 9.86 -6.67
CA ASN A 96 12.75 9.97 -7.72
C ASN A 96 14.05 9.22 -7.35
N GLY A 97 14.06 8.48 -6.24
CA GLY A 97 15.24 7.80 -5.73
C GLY A 97 15.50 6.44 -6.38
N PRO A 98 16.69 5.87 -6.19
CA PRO A 98 16.95 4.47 -6.54
C PRO A 98 15.97 3.53 -5.81
N THR A 99 15.30 2.65 -6.54
CA THR A 99 14.38 1.64 -5.98
C THR A 99 14.96 0.25 -6.17
N ALA A 100 14.83 -0.61 -5.16
CA ALA A 100 15.12 -2.04 -5.29
C ALA A 100 13.89 -2.88 -4.89
N LEU A 101 13.62 -3.95 -5.63
CA LEU A 101 12.55 -4.91 -5.37
C LEU A 101 13.15 -6.29 -5.10
N VAL A 102 12.84 -6.88 -3.95
CA VAL A 102 13.32 -8.21 -3.56
C VAL A 102 12.32 -9.26 -4.03
N THR A 103 12.61 -9.93 -5.13
CA THR A 103 11.68 -10.86 -5.80
C THR A 103 11.66 -12.26 -5.16
N PRO A 104 10.48 -12.93 -5.14
CA PRO A 104 9.21 -12.53 -5.74
C PRO A 104 8.46 -11.45 -4.94
N VAL A 105 7.84 -10.52 -5.67
CA VAL A 105 7.00 -9.44 -5.12
C VAL A 105 5.65 -9.40 -5.80
N TRP A 106 4.68 -8.74 -5.17
CA TRP A 106 3.42 -8.43 -5.83
C TRP A 106 3.67 -7.65 -7.13
N SER A 107 3.05 -8.09 -8.21
CA SER A 107 3.33 -7.63 -9.58
C SER A 107 3.08 -6.13 -9.79
N GLU A 108 2.21 -5.49 -9.01
CA GLU A 108 2.00 -4.04 -9.07
C GLU A 108 3.24 -3.23 -8.69
N PHE A 109 4.16 -3.77 -7.86
CA PHE A 109 5.44 -3.10 -7.61
C PHE A 109 6.29 -2.96 -8.88
N HIS A 110 6.24 -3.93 -9.79
CA HIS A 110 6.93 -3.83 -11.07
C HIS A 110 6.30 -2.78 -11.99
N ARG A 111 4.99 -2.53 -11.88
CA ARG A 111 4.30 -1.46 -12.63
C ARG A 111 4.57 -0.09 -12.05
N ALA A 112 4.56 0.03 -10.73
CA ALA A 112 4.82 1.27 -10.03
C ALA A 112 6.28 1.71 -10.20
N PHE A 113 7.23 0.76 -10.16
CA PHE A 113 8.67 1.03 -10.26
C PHE A 113 9.33 0.22 -11.39
N PRO A 114 9.08 0.56 -12.66
CA PRO A 114 9.57 -0.22 -13.80
C PRO A 114 11.10 -0.27 -13.92
N HIS A 115 11.80 0.74 -13.38
CA HIS A 115 13.26 0.86 -13.40
C HIS A 115 13.94 0.38 -12.11
N ALA A 116 13.21 -0.26 -11.20
CA ALA A 116 13.79 -0.74 -9.95
C ALA A 116 14.83 -1.86 -10.18
N LEU A 117 15.91 -1.82 -9.41
CA LEU A 117 16.87 -2.91 -9.30
C LEU A 117 16.17 -4.15 -8.74
N ARG A 118 16.23 -5.27 -9.46
CA ARG A 118 15.63 -6.53 -9.00
C ARG A 118 16.68 -7.34 -8.26
N LEU A 119 16.35 -7.68 -7.03
CA LEU A 119 17.19 -8.47 -6.15
C LEU A 119 16.50 -9.79 -5.86
N ARG A 120 17.30 -10.80 -5.52
CA ARG A 120 16.78 -12.10 -5.14
C ARG A 120 16.60 -12.18 -3.63
N LEU A 121 15.54 -12.85 -3.21
CA LEU A 121 15.24 -13.08 -1.79
C LEU A 121 16.33 -13.91 -1.08
N ASP A 122 17.01 -14.80 -1.81
CA ASP A 122 18.05 -15.70 -1.29
C ASP A 122 19.46 -15.08 -1.23
N GLU A 123 19.62 -13.82 -1.61
CA GLU A 123 20.92 -13.12 -1.64
C GLU A 123 20.94 -11.85 -0.77
N PRO A 124 20.70 -11.94 0.56
CA PRO A 124 20.57 -10.79 1.45
C PRO A 124 21.82 -9.91 1.53
N ALA A 125 23.01 -10.47 1.28
CA ALA A 125 24.27 -9.72 1.24
C ALA A 125 24.30 -8.64 0.13
N ARG A 126 23.49 -8.79 -0.92
CA ARG A 126 23.38 -7.84 -2.04
C ARG A 126 22.31 -6.78 -1.82
N TRP A 127 21.56 -6.86 -0.72
CA TRP A 127 20.48 -5.93 -0.46
C TRP A 127 21.03 -4.54 -0.12
N PRO A 128 20.35 -3.46 -0.51
CA PRO A 128 20.78 -2.11 -0.19
C PRO A 128 20.81 -1.94 1.34
N GLN A 129 21.92 -1.41 1.84
CA GLN A 129 22.09 -1.08 3.26
C GLN A 129 21.38 0.24 3.62
N ARG A 130 20.91 1.00 2.62
CA ARG A 130 20.12 2.24 2.73
C ARG A 130 18.99 2.23 1.70
N GLY A 131 17.87 2.89 1.99
CA GLY A 131 16.68 2.97 1.13
C GLY A 131 15.48 2.17 1.65
N SER A 132 14.32 2.37 1.04
CA SER A 132 13.08 1.67 1.37
C SER A 132 13.07 0.26 0.79
N ARG A 133 12.74 -0.74 1.64
CA ARG A 133 12.67 -2.15 1.23
C ARG A 133 11.23 -2.53 0.93
N GLY A 134 10.93 -2.74 -0.35
CA GLY A 134 9.66 -3.32 -0.80
C GLY A 134 9.69 -4.84 -0.62
N SER A 135 8.82 -5.33 0.28
CA SER A 135 8.50 -6.73 0.61
C SER A 135 9.59 -7.61 1.23
N ALA A 136 9.39 -7.92 2.51
CA ALA A 136 9.58 -9.28 3.02
C ALA A 136 8.20 -9.97 3.02
N PRO A 137 8.11 -11.31 2.90
CA PRO A 137 6.86 -12.02 3.17
C PRO A 137 6.34 -11.60 4.55
N ALA A 138 5.03 -11.36 4.64
CA ALA A 138 4.34 -10.75 5.78
C ALA A 138 4.92 -11.23 7.12
N ARG A 139 5.71 -10.36 7.76
CA ARG A 139 6.00 -10.47 9.20
C ARG A 139 5.00 -9.52 9.87
N PRO A 140 3.88 -10.02 10.42
CA PRO A 140 2.88 -9.18 11.08
C PRO A 140 3.46 -8.35 12.26
N GLU A 141 4.65 -8.73 12.74
CA GLU A 141 5.38 -8.09 13.85
C GLU A 141 6.50 -7.12 13.40
N GLY A 142 6.66 -6.85 12.10
CA GLY A 142 7.77 -6.05 11.59
C GLY A 142 7.67 -4.56 11.96
N PRO A 143 8.76 -3.88 12.33
CA PRO A 143 8.71 -2.44 12.55
C PRO A 143 8.26 -1.74 11.26
N LEU A 144 7.40 -0.71 11.41
CA LEU A 144 6.99 0.17 10.32
C LEU A 144 8.22 0.60 9.53
N VAL A 145 8.25 0.32 8.23
CA VAL A 145 9.30 0.81 7.34
C VAL A 145 9.14 2.33 7.30
N GLN A 146 10.05 3.06 7.96
CA GLN A 146 10.17 4.49 7.76
C GLN A 146 10.57 4.75 6.31
N LEU A 147 9.65 5.28 5.52
CA LEU A 147 9.97 5.93 4.26
C LEU A 147 10.71 7.22 4.60
N VAL A 148 12.04 7.16 4.67
CA VAL A 148 12.86 8.37 4.78
C VAL A 148 12.92 9.00 3.39
N ALA A 149 12.18 10.10 3.19
CA ALA A 149 12.41 10.99 2.07
C ALA A 149 13.81 11.62 2.25
N ASP A 150 14.67 11.50 1.25
CA ASP A 150 16.00 12.11 1.27
C ASP A 150 15.83 13.64 1.16
N GLU A 151 16.02 14.37 2.26
CA GLU A 151 15.98 15.85 2.30
C GLU A 151 17.20 16.50 1.63
N ARG A 152 17.70 15.95 0.52
CA ARG A 152 18.86 16.49 -0.20
C ARG A 152 18.49 17.27 -1.44
N THR A 153 17.84 18.41 -1.26
CA THR A 153 18.03 19.59 -2.13
C THR A 153 17.85 20.89 -1.34
N GLY A 154 18.96 21.56 -0.96
CA GLY A 154 18.84 22.91 -0.39
C GLY A 154 20.06 23.65 0.23
N ARG A 155 21.32 23.33 -0.11
CA ARG A 155 22.58 24.11 0.16
C ARG A 155 23.01 24.43 1.63
N PRO A 156 24.32 24.66 1.89
CA PRO A 156 24.90 24.68 3.25
C PRO A 156 25.23 26.09 3.79
N ARG A 157 25.26 26.21 5.13
CA ARG A 157 26.09 27.05 6.04
C ARG A 157 25.27 27.36 7.31
N SER A 158 25.79 27.45 8.53
CA SER A 158 27.13 27.75 9.01
C SER A 158 27.34 27.11 10.39
N THR A 159 28.56 26.62 10.62
CA THR A 159 29.11 26.37 11.96
C THR A 159 29.20 27.67 12.75
N ALA A 160 28.74 27.67 14.00
CA ALA A 160 29.24 28.54 15.07
C ALA A 160 29.35 27.68 16.33
N GLY A 161 30.57 27.61 16.88
CA GLY A 161 30.92 26.81 18.04
C GLY A 161 30.39 27.35 19.37
N PRO A 162 30.77 26.73 20.50
CA PRO A 162 30.11 26.88 21.79
C PRO A 162 30.67 28.04 22.64
N GLY A 163 29.83 28.55 23.54
CA GLY A 163 30.23 29.24 24.77
C GLY A 163 29.47 30.56 25.04
N PRO A 164 29.45 31.06 26.28
CA PRO A 164 29.96 30.47 27.52
C PRO A 164 28.91 29.65 28.31
#